data_AF-A0A9X8H3S5-F1
#
_entry.id   AF-A0A9X8H3S5-F1
#
_cell.length_a   1.000
_cell.length_b   1.000
_cell.length_c   1.000
_cell.angle_alpha   90.00
_cell.angle_beta   90.00
_cell.angle_gamma   90.00
#
_symmetry.space_group_name_H-M   'P 1'
#
loop_
_entity.id
_entity.type
_entity.pdbx_description
1 polymer ?
#
loop_
_entity_poly.entity_id
_entity_poly.type
_entity_poly.pdbx_seq_one_letter_code
_entity_poly.pdbx_strand_id
1 'polypeptide(L)'
;MVSWLPPWEVQGVLACVALALLASIFRTAAKSQVIISELTAGATNGGTKQLLLVIAHPDDESMFFLPLLLNLRSKATFHLLCLSTGRSFSSSAPELAAVWTSLRMQPDTLTTLDDPRFQDGMKSVWTSEDVAATVAKYANEHAIDAIFTFDEYGVSGHPNHISVHHGVKRALHHQLPSAVNAYALESTPMWRKYIGALDVIFTEPS
;
A
#
# COMPACT_ATOMS: atom_id res chain seq x y z
N MET A 1 39.03 3.60 26.76
CA MET A 1 38.64 2.59 25.75
C MET A 1 39.24 3.06 24.43
N VAL A 2 40.26 2.36 23.91
CA VAL A 2 41.04 2.77 22.73
C VAL A 2 40.44 2.11 21.50
N SER A 3 40.13 2.87 20.46
CA SER A 3 39.68 2.34 19.17
C SER A 3 40.85 1.66 18.45
N TRP A 4 40.69 0.39 18.09
CA TRP A 4 41.72 -0.43 17.43
C TRP A 4 41.89 -0.15 15.92
N LEU A 5 41.11 0.77 15.35
CA LEU A 5 41.21 1.15 13.93
C LEU A 5 41.82 2.54 13.81
N PRO A 6 42.81 2.75 12.92
CA PRO A 6 43.31 4.08 12.64
C PRO A 6 42.20 4.98 12.05
N PRO A 7 42.22 6.30 12.30
CA PRO A 7 41.12 7.20 11.93
C PRO A 7 40.72 7.18 10.45
N TRP A 8 41.66 6.92 9.54
CA TRP A 8 41.43 6.84 8.10
C TRP A 8 40.62 5.60 7.68
N GLU A 9 40.72 4.49 8.42
CA GLU A 9 39.90 3.29 8.16
C GLU A 9 38.43 3.56 8.53
N VAL A 10 38.19 4.22 9.66
CA VAL A 10 36.83 4.63 10.07
C VAL A 10 36.23 5.60 9.06
N GLN A 11 37.00 6.58 8.59
CA GLN A 11 36.56 7.53 7.56
C GLN A 11 36.28 6.82 6.22
N GLY A 12 37.11 5.86 5.82
CA GLY A 12 36.90 5.06 4.62
C GLY A 12 35.62 4.22 4.67
N VAL A 13 35.36 3.55 5.80
CA VAL A 13 34.13 2.77 6.01
C VAL A 13 32.89 3.66 5.95
N LEU A 14 32.91 4.81 6.63
CA LEU A 14 31.79 5.76 6.62
C LEU A 14 31.51 6.29 5.20
N ALA A 15 32.56 6.60 4.43
CA ALA A 15 32.41 7.04 3.05
C ALA A 15 31.78 5.95 2.16
N CYS A 16 32.20 4.69 2.31
CA CYS A 16 31.60 3.57 1.57
C CYS A 16 30.12 3.37 1.91
N VAL A 17 29.75 3.45 3.19
CA VAL A 17 28.33 3.36 3.62
C VAL A 17 27.51 4.50 3.04
N ALA A 18 28.02 5.74 3.08
CA ALA A 18 27.34 6.89 2.51
C ALA A 18 27.13 6.75 0.99
N LEU A 19 28.15 6.29 0.25
CA LEU A 19 28.05 6.02 -1.18
C LEU A 19 27.03 4.90 -1.49
N ALA A 20 27.02 3.82 -0.70
CA ALA A 20 26.06 2.74 -0.86
C ALA A 20 24.62 3.22 -0.62
N LEU A 21 24.39 4.06 0.39
CA LEU A 21 23.09 4.68 0.66
C LEU A 21 22.65 5.56 -0.51
N LEU A 22 23.51 6.44 -1.01
CA LEU A 22 23.21 7.32 -2.15
C LEU A 22 22.89 6.51 -3.41
N ALA A 23 23.70 5.49 -3.72
CA ALA A 23 23.46 4.61 -4.85
C ALA A 23 22.13 3.84 -4.71
N SER A 24 21.80 3.36 -3.50
CA SER A 24 20.53 2.68 -3.27
C SER A 24 19.33 3.62 -3.41
N ILE A 25 19.40 4.81 -2.84
CA ILE A 25 18.36 5.85 -3.00
C ILE A 25 18.14 6.17 -4.48
N PHE A 26 19.23 6.37 -5.25
CA PHE A 26 19.12 6.66 -6.67
C PHE A 26 18.48 5.51 -7.46
N ARG A 27 18.89 4.25 -7.20
CA ARG A 27 18.29 3.08 -7.85
C ARG A 27 16.81 2.94 -7.53
N THR A 28 16.44 3.09 -6.27
CA THR A 28 15.05 3.03 -5.81
C THR A 28 14.21 4.14 -6.43
N ALA A 29 14.73 5.37 -6.47
CA ALA A 29 14.06 6.49 -7.12
C ALA A 29 13.88 6.27 -8.62
N ALA A 30 14.91 5.78 -9.33
CA ALA A 30 14.84 5.52 -10.76
C ALA A 30 13.80 4.44 -11.10
N LYS A 31 13.82 3.30 -10.38
CA LYS A 31 12.81 2.24 -10.55
C LYS A 31 11.40 2.74 -10.16
N SER A 32 11.26 3.53 -9.10
CA SER A 32 9.97 4.11 -8.72
C SER A 32 9.40 4.99 -9.83
N GLN A 33 10.23 5.79 -10.53
CA GLN A 33 9.75 6.57 -11.67
C GLN A 33 9.26 5.69 -12.82
N VAL A 34 9.91 4.54 -13.08
CA VAL A 34 9.45 3.58 -14.10
C VAL A 34 8.09 3.01 -13.71
N ILE A 35 7.93 2.49 -12.49
CA ILE A 35 6.66 1.94 -12.00
C ILE A 35 5.56 2.99 -12.06
N ILE A 36 5.83 4.22 -11.59
CA ILE A 36 4.87 5.31 -11.66
C ILE A 36 4.48 5.62 -13.11
N SER A 37 5.45 5.62 -14.03
CA SER A 37 5.17 5.86 -15.45
C SER A 37 4.29 4.77 -16.05
N GLU A 38 4.50 3.50 -15.69
CA GLU A 38 3.68 2.37 -16.15
C GLU A 38 2.26 2.41 -15.57
N LEU A 39 2.14 2.68 -14.27
CA LEU A 39 0.85 2.80 -13.57
C LEU A 39 -0.01 3.97 -14.08
N THR A 40 0.63 4.99 -14.64
CA THR A 40 -0.04 6.21 -15.11
C THR A 40 -0.07 6.31 -16.64
N ALA A 41 0.60 5.39 -17.34
CA ALA A 41 0.55 5.27 -18.79
C ALA A 41 -0.81 4.74 -19.23
N GLY A 42 -1.22 5.10 -20.45
CA GLY A 42 -2.42 4.54 -21.08
C GLY A 42 -3.75 5.00 -20.47
N ALA A 43 -3.78 6.19 -19.86
CA ALA A 43 -5.00 6.96 -19.64
C ALA A 43 -5.88 6.91 -20.89
N THR A 44 -7.09 6.34 -20.80
CA THR A 44 -8.00 6.23 -21.94
C THR A 44 -8.57 7.62 -22.25
N ASN A 45 -8.71 7.91 -23.56
CA ASN A 45 -9.18 9.16 -24.17
C ASN A 45 -9.86 10.17 -23.21
N GLY A 46 -9.05 11.00 -22.54
CA GLY A 46 -9.50 12.16 -21.76
C GLY A 46 -9.52 12.03 -20.23
N GLY A 47 -9.27 10.86 -19.64
CA GLY A 47 -9.31 10.65 -18.18
C GLY A 47 -8.00 10.13 -17.57
N THR A 48 -7.76 10.41 -16.29
CA THR A 48 -6.66 9.80 -15.50
C THR A 48 -6.95 8.34 -15.18
N LYS A 49 -5.91 7.54 -14.91
CA LYS A 49 -6.07 6.15 -14.45
C LYS A 49 -6.83 6.11 -13.12
N GLN A 50 -7.75 5.15 -12.98
CA GLN A 50 -8.55 4.93 -11.79
C GLN A 50 -7.90 3.83 -10.94
N LEU A 51 -7.31 4.22 -9.81
CA LEU A 51 -6.58 3.32 -8.91
C LEU A 51 -7.38 3.08 -7.64
N LEU A 52 -7.57 1.83 -7.25
CA LEU A 52 -8.28 1.45 -6.02
C LEU A 52 -7.29 0.98 -4.96
N LEU A 53 -7.32 1.59 -3.79
CA LEU A 53 -6.66 1.08 -2.59
C LEU A 53 -7.69 0.32 -1.73
N VAL A 54 -7.47 -0.97 -1.50
CA VAL A 54 -8.31 -1.81 -0.64
C VAL A 54 -7.58 -2.09 0.67
N ILE A 55 -8.13 -1.58 1.77
CA ILE A 55 -7.58 -1.73 3.13
C ILE A 55 -8.57 -2.42 4.06
N ALA A 56 -8.07 -2.98 5.16
CA ALA A 56 -8.90 -3.67 6.13
C ALA A 56 -9.48 -2.68 7.15
N HIS A 57 -8.65 -1.76 7.64
CA HIS A 57 -8.97 -0.88 8.77
C HIS A 57 -8.69 0.59 8.45
N PRO A 58 -9.36 1.53 9.15
CA PRO A 58 -8.99 2.94 9.08
C PRO A 58 -7.70 3.17 9.88
N ASP A 59 -6.62 3.57 9.20
CA ASP A 59 -5.23 3.83 9.63
C ASP A 59 -4.21 3.16 8.69
N ASP A 60 -4.57 2.01 8.11
CA ASP A 60 -3.76 1.24 7.15
C ASP A 60 -3.21 2.11 6.00
N GLU A 61 -4.00 3.08 5.52
CA GLU A 61 -3.62 3.97 4.45
C GLU A 61 -2.43 4.85 4.83
N SER A 62 -2.41 5.34 6.07
CA SER A 62 -1.35 6.21 6.57
C SER A 62 -0.14 5.42 7.05
N MET A 63 -0.37 4.22 7.61
CA MET A 63 0.68 3.34 8.10
C MET A 63 1.48 2.67 6.98
N PHE A 64 0.82 2.24 5.90
CA PHE A 64 1.45 1.39 4.89
C PHE A 64 1.44 1.98 3.48
N PHE A 65 0.42 2.75 3.12
CA PHE A 65 0.20 3.18 1.73
C PHE A 65 0.44 4.67 1.48
N LEU A 66 0.81 5.46 2.51
CA LEU A 66 1.04 6.90 2.35
C LEU A 66 2.10 7.24 1.29
N PRO A 67 3.24 6.53 1.19
CA PRO A 67 4.20 6.77 0.11
C PRO A 67 3.61 6.56 -1.28
N LEU A 68 2.77 5.53 -1.47
CA LEU A 68 2.08 5.26 -2.73
C LEU A 68 1.14 6.42 -3.09
N LEU A 69 0.27 6.81 -2.14
CA LEU A 69 -0.71 7.87 -2.33
C LEU A 69 -0.04 9.21 -2.68
N LEU A 70 1.01 9.60 -1.96
CA LEU A 70 1.71 10.86 -2.19
C LEU A 70 2.39 10.93 -3.56
N ASN A 71 2.94 9.82 -4.05
CA ASN A 71 3.66 9.77 -5.33
C ASN A 71 2.73 9.72 -6.54
N LEU A 72 1.50 9.23 -6.38
CA LEU A 72 0.57 9.01 -7.50
C LEU A 72 -0.65 9.95 -7.49
N ARG A 73 -0.98 10.64 -6.40
CA ARG A 73 -2.19 11.48 -6.28
C ARG A 73 -2.37 12.57 -7.35
N SER A 74 -1.28 13.04 -7.94
CA SER A 74 -1.33 14.06 -9.00
C SER A 74 -1.34 13.49 -10.42
N LYS A 75 -1.23 12.16 -10.55
CA LYS A 75 -1.08 11.44 -11.82
C LYS A 75 -2.24 10.46 -12.09
N ALA A 76 -3.03 10.15 -11.07
CA ALA A 76 -4.13 9.19 -11.13
C ALA A 76 -5.26 9.60 -10.18
N THR A 77 -6.47 9.12 -10.44
CA THR A 77 -7.60 9.24 -9.53
C THR A 77 -7.56 8.08 -8.55
N PHE A 78 -7.50 8.37 -7.26
CA PHE A 78 -7.55 7.34 -6.22
C PHE A 78 -8.96 7.14 -5.69
N HIS A 79 -9.28 5.86 -5.50
CA HIS A 79 -10.38 5.37 -4.70
C HIS A 79 -9.81 4.63 -3.49
N LEU A 80 -10.50 4.71 -2.36
CA LEU A 80 -10.17 3.95 -1.16
C LEU A 80 -11.41 3.19 -0.69
N LEU A 81 -11.29 1.87 -0.61
CA LEU A 81 -12.28 0.97 -0.07
C LEU A 81 -11.74 0.36 1.23
N CYS A 82 -12.26 0.83 2.36
CA CYS A 82 -11.97 0.29 3.68
C CYS A 82 -13.07 -0.69 4.07
N LEU A 83 -12.73 -1.96 4.28
CA LEU A 83 -13.73 -3.01 4.50
C LEU A 83 -14.33 -3.02 5.90
N SER A 84 -13.72 -2.33 6.87
CA SER A 84 -14.20 -2.28 8.25
C SER A 84 -14.15 -0.86 8.80
N THR A 85 -15.04 -0.53 9.74
CA THR A 85 -14.96 0.71 10.54
C THR A 85 -13.89 0.64 11.64
N GLY A 86 -13.23 -0.51 11.80
CA GLY A 86 -12.25 -0.77 12.86
C GLY A 86 -12.90 -1.07 14.21
N ARG A 87 -12.08 -1.40 15.22
CA ARG A 87 -12.55 -1.76 16.56
C ARG A 87 -13.24 -0.62 17.32
N SER A 88 -12.94 0.63 16.98
CA SER A 88 -13.57 1.83 17.57
C SER A 88 -14.50 2.48 16.57
N PHE A 89 -15.72 1.96 16.52
CA PHE A 89 -16.81 2.37 15.64
C PHE A 89 -17.07 3.89 15.59
N SER A 90 -16.67 4.64 16.62
CA SER A 90 -17.00 6.07 16.78
C SER A 90 -15.91 7.07 16.37
N SER A 91 -14.64 6.68 16.20
CA SER A 91 -13.53 7.64 16.01
C SER A 91 -12.76 7.47 14.70
N SER A 92 -12.62 6.25 14.20
CA SER A 92 -11.63 5.94 13.15
C SER A 92 -12.11 6.31 11.73
N ALA A 93 -13.40 6.20 11.43
CA ALA A 93 -13.95 6.63 10.13
C ALA A 93 -13.81 8.16 9.87
N PRO A 94 -14.14 9.04 10.83
CA PRO A 94 -13.88 10.48 10.70
C PRO A 94 -12.39 10.82 10.51
N GLU A 95 -11.48 10.11 11.19
CA GLU A 95 -10.04 10.30 11.06
C GLU A 95 -9.55 9.94 9.65
N LEU A 96 -9.96 8.79 9.12
CA LEU A 96 -9.65 8.39 7.74
C LEU A 96 -10.15 9.42 6.72
N ALA A 97 -11.37 9.94 6.89
CA ALA A 97 -11.90 11.00 6.04
C ALA A 97 -11.08 12.30 6.13
N ALA A 98 -10.60 12.65 7.34
CA ALA A 98 -9.73 13.81 7.54
C ALA A 98 -8.36 13.60 6.86
N VAL A 99 -7.77 12.40 6.95
CA VAL A 99 -6.54 12.03 6.22
C VAL A 99 -6.76 12.15 4.72
N TRP A 100 -7.83 11.56 4.18
CA TRP A 100 -8.16 11.62 2.76
C TRP A 100 -8.29 13.06 2.25
N THR A 101 -8.98 13.91 3.01
CA THR A 101 -9.12 15.34 2.74
C THR A 101 -7.77 16.06 2.80
N SER A 102 -6.94 15.77 3.80
CA SER A 102 -5.60 16.38 3.95
C SER A 102 -4.67 16.03 2.78
N LEU A 103 -4.84 14.84 2.20
CA LEU A 103 -4.12 14.40 1.01
C LEU A 103 -4.64 15.05 -0.28
N ARG A 104 -5.72 15.84 -0.18
CA ARG A 104 -6.45 16.49 -1.29
C ARG A 104 -7.05 15.50 -2.27
N MET A 105 -7.50 14.36 -1.76
CA MET A 105 -8.25 13.37 -2.54
C MET A 105 -9.73 13.77 -2.64
N GLN A 106 -10.43 13.20 -3.60
CA GLN A 106 -11.85 13.47 -3.80
C GLN A 106 -12.67 12.75 -2.70
N PRO A 107 -13.54 13.45 -1.95
CA PRO A 107 -14.26 12.83 -0.82
C PRO A 107 -15.20 11.68 -1.21
N ASP A 108 -15.77 11.73 -2.42
CA ASP A 108 -16.67 10.72 -2.99
C ASP A 108 -15.97 9.43 -3.41
N THR A 109 -14.63 9.43 -3.47
CA THR A 109 -13.85 8.22 -3.77
C THR A 109 -13.41 7.46 -2.52
N LEU A 110 -13.78 7.93 -1.33
CA LEU A 110 -13.59 7.23 -0.06
C LEU A 110 -14.85 6.45 0.32
N THR A 111 -14.72 5.16 0.56
CA THR A 111 -15.81 4.31 1.04
C THR A 111 -15.32 3.45 2.20
N THR A 112 -15.98 3.58 3.35
CA THR A 112 -15.77 2.72 4.50
C THR A 112 -17.02 1.88 4.71
N LEU A 113 -16.84 0.56 4.87
CA LEU A 113 -17.93 -0.37 5.08
C LEU A 113 -18.16 -0.61 6.57
N ASP A 114 -19.43 -0.58 6.92
CA ASP A 114 -19.94 -1.06 8.20
C ASP A 114 -20.78 -2.31 7.92
N ASP A 115 -20.10 -3.44 7.73
CA ASP A 115 -20.71 -4.71 7.37
C ASP A 115 -20.43 -5.77 8.45
N PRO A 116 -21.46 -6.49 8.95
CA PRO A 116 -21.27 -7.58 9.91
C PRO A 116 -20.32 -8.69 9.44
N ARG A 117 -20.08 -8.82 8.13
CA ARG A 117 -19.13 -9.78 7.55
C ARG A 117 -17.67 -9.37 7.74
N PHE A 118 -17.40 -8.08 7.93
CA PHE A 118 -16.05 -7.51 7.96
C PHE A 118 -15.71 -6.89 9.32
N GLN A 119 -15.90 -7.67 10.38
CA GLN A 119 -15.58 -7.22 11.74
C GLN A 119 -14.08 -7.28 12.01
N ASP A 120 -13.56 -6.21 12.62
CA ASP A 120 -12.16 -6.13 13.03
C ASP A 120 -11.82 -7.15 14.14
N GLY A 121 -10.68 -7.85 14.01
CA GLY A 121 -10.09 -8.61 15.10
C GLY A 121 -9.14 -9.73 14.69
N MET A 122 -8.23 -10.08 15.61
CA MET A 122 -7.27 -11.20 15.44
C MET A 122 -7.89 -12.60 15.38
N LYS A 123 -9.21 -12.70 15.61
CA LYS A 123 -9.98 -13.96 15.50
C LYS A 123 -11.04 -13.88 14.40
N SER A 124 -11.13 -12.75 13.72
CA SER A 124 -12.06 -12.52 12.62
C SER A 124 -11.33 -12.89 11.34
N VAL A 125 -11.81 -13.91 10.63
CA VAL A 125 -11.31 -14.26 9.31
C VAL A 125 -12.45 -14.02 8.34
N TRP A 126 -12.25 -13.13 7.38
CA TRP A 126 -13.27 -12.82 6.39
C TRP A 126 -13.19 -13.80 5.23
N THR A 127 -14.33 -14.18 4.66
CA THR A 127 -14.32 -15.12 3.54
C THR A 127 -13.75 -14.44 2.30
N SER A 128 -12.94 -15.18 1.54
CA SER A 128 -12.36 -14.66 0.29
C SER A 128 -13.45 -14.30 -0.72
N GLU A 129 -14.58 -15.02 -0.66
CA GLU A 129 -15.76 -14.85 -1.48
C GLU A 129 -16.46 -13.51 -1.21
N ASP A 130 -16.71 -13.18 0.07
CA ASP A 130 -17.35 -11.92 0.45
C ASP A 130 -16.49 -10.72 0.09
N VAL A 131 -15.19 -10.80 0.38
CA VAL A 131 -14.22 -9.76 0.01
C VAL A 131 -14.16 -9.61 -1.51
N ALA A 132 -14.04 -10.71 -2.25
CA ALA A 132 -13.97 -10.68 -3.72
C ALA A 132 -15.22 -10.07 -4.34
N ALA A 133 -16.41 -10.44 -3.87
CA ALA A 133 -17.67 -9.89 -4.35
C ALA A 133 -17.75 -8.38 -4.08
N THR A 134 -17.30 -7.94 -2.91
CA THR A 134 -17.31 -6.54 -2.49
C THR A 134 -16.33 -5.70 -3.32
N VAL A 135 -15.08 -6.16 -3.46
CA VAL A 135 -14.04 -5.50 -4.26
C VAL A 135 -14.44 -5.47 -5.74
N ALA A 136 -14.92 -6.58 -6.29
CA ALA A 136 -15.30 -6.65 -7.70
C ALA A 136 -16.49 -5.76 -8.02
N LYS A 137 -17.48 -5.67 -7.12
CA LYS A 137 -18.60 -4.74 -7.28
C LYS A 137 -18.08 -3.30 -7.39
N TYR A 138 -17.30 -2.85 -6.40
CA TYR A 138 -16.75 -1.49 -6.38
C TYR A 138 -15.90 -1.21 -7.62
N ALA A 139 -14.99 -2.12 -7.95
CA ALA A 139 -14.07 -1.94 -9.07
C ALA A 139 -14.77 -1.83 -10.43
N ASN A 140 -15.82 -2.62 -10.65
CA ASN A 140 -16.63 -2.55 -11.88
C ASN A 140 -17.48 -1.26 -11.93
N GLU A 141 -18.07 -0.83 -10.81
CA GLU A 141 -18.88 0.39 -10.72
C GLU A 141 -18.06 1.66 -11.01
N HIS A 142 -16.77 1.65 -10.64
CA HIS A 142 -15.87 2.81 -10.77
C HIS A 142 -14.85 2.69 -11.91
N ALA A 143 -14.98 1.67 -12.78
CA ALA A 143 -14.07 1.41 -13.90
C ALA A 143 -12.59 1.42 -13.49
N ILE A 144 -12.26 0.72 -12.40
CA ILE A 144 -10.91 0.66 -11.83
C ILE A 144 -9.94 -0.04 -12.78
N ASP A 145 -8.79 0.59 -13.01
CA ASP A 145 -7.69 0.05 -13.83
C ASP A 145 -6.73 -0.84 -13.03
N ALA A 146 -6.47 -0.49 -11.77
CA ALA A 146 -5.55 -1.23 -10.92
C ALA A 146 -5.92 -1.16 -9.44
N ILE A 147 -5.60 -2.24 -8.71
CA ILE A 147 -5.90 -2.42 -7.29
C ILE A 147 -4.60 -2.53 -6.48
N PHE A 148 -4.54 -1.86 -5.34
CA PHE A 148 -3.44 -1.96 -4.37
C PHE A 148 -3.98 -2.52 -3.06
N THR A 149 -3.25 -3.48 -2.47
CA THR A 149 -3.62 -4.08 -1.19
C THR A 149 -2.43 -4.74 -0.49
N PHE A 150 -2.66 -5.56 0.53
CA PHE A 150 -1.64 -6.30 1.28
C PHE A 150 -1.11 -7.53 0.54
N ASP A 151 0.06 -8.02 0.93
CA ASP A 151 0.54 -9.35 0.53
C ASP A 151 -0.11 -10.49 1.32
N GLU A 152 0.29 -11.70 0.94
CA GLU A 152 -0.18 -12.96 1.53
C GLU A 152 0.16 -13.09 3.02
N TYR A 153 1.19 -12.38 3.51
CA TYR A 153 1.53 -12.35 4.93
C TYR A 153 0.68 -11.36 5.73
N GLY A 154 0.12 -10.33 5.10
CA GLY A 154 -0.72 -9.34 5.77
C GLY A 154 0.07 -8.47 6.75
N VAL A 155 1.25 -7.99 6.34
CA VAL A 155 2.16 -7.05 7.05
C VAL A 155 2.80 -7.59 8.33
N SER A 156 1.95 -8.03 9.26
CA SER A 156 2.28 -8.53 10.60
C SER A 156 1.60 -9.87 10.89
N GLY A 157 0.96 -10.50 9.90
CA GLY A 157 0.13 -11.67 10.09
C GLY A 157 -1.31 -11.36 10.50
N HIS A 158 -1.79 -10.14 10.29
CA HIS A 158 -3.16 -9.78 10.68
C HIS A 158 -4.18 -10.50 9.78
N PRO A 159 -5.13 -11.28 10.35
CA PRO A 159 -6.04 -12.13 9.56
C PRO A 159 -6.91 -11.34 8.58
N ASN A 160 -7.34 -10.13 8.95
CA ASN A 160 -8.11 -9.27 8.04
C ASN A 160 -7.28 -8.85 6.81
N HIS A 161 -6.00 -8.50 6.97
CA HIS A 161 -5.13 -8.10 5.85
C HIS A 161 -4.92 -9.28 4.90
N ILE A 162 -4.69 -10.47 5.47
CA ILE A 162 -4.61 -11.74 4.74
C ILE A 162 -5.92 -12.02 3.98
N SER A 163 -7.07 -11.79 4.63
CA SER A 163 -8.39 -11.98 4.01
C SER A 163 -8.60 -11.01 2.83
N VAL A 164 -8.15 -9.75 2.96
CA VAL A 164 -8.17 -8.79 1.85
C VAL A 164 -7.31 -9.28 0.70
N HIS A 165 -6.07 -9.72 0.97
CA HIS A 165 -5.16 -10.27 -0.05
C HIS A 165 -5.83 -11.39 -0.86
N HIS A 166 -6.36 -12.42 -0.18
CA HIS A 166 -6.98 -13.55 -0.85
C HIS A 166 -8.27 -13.17 -1.58
N GLY A 167 -9.06 -12.23 -1.05
CA GLY A 167 -10.26 -11.74 -1.71
C GLY A 167 -9.96 -10.94 -2.98
N VAL A 168 -8.97 -10.06 -2.96
CA VAL A 168 -8.52 -9.32 -4.15
C VAL A 168 -7.97 -10.28 -5.21
N LYS A 169 -7.13 -11.24 -4.80
CA LYS A 169 -6.61 -12.29 -5.71
C LYS A 169 -7.75 -13.08 -6.34
N ARG A 170 -8.76 -13.46 -5.55
CA ARG A 170 -9.95 -14.16 -6.05
C ARG A 170 -10.75 -13.30 -7.03
N ALA A 171 -10.96 -12.01 -6.71
CA ALA A 171 -11.65 -11.05 -7.59
C ALA A 171 -11.00 -10.97 -8.97
N LEU A 172 -9.67 -10.88 -9.03
CA LEU A 172 -8.92 -10.85 -10.30
C LEU A 172 -9.12 -12.11 -11.13
N HIS A 173 -9.16 -13.28 -10.50
CA HIS A 173 -9.27 -14.55 -11.23
C HIS A 173 -10.68 -14.85 -11.73
N HIS A 174 -11.72 -14.30 -11.09
CA HIS A 174 -13.08 -14.79 -11.30
C HIS A 174 -14.15 -13.72 -11.53
N GLN A 175 -13.92 -12.46 -11.12
CA GLN A 175 -14.96 -11.42 -11.14
C GLN A 175 -14.54 -10.12 -11.84
N LEU A 176 -13.24 -9.88 -12.05
CA LEU A 176 -12.72 -8.68 -12.68
C LEU A 176 -12.28 -8.93 -14.13
N PRO A 177 -12.34 -7.91 -15.01
CA PRO A 177 -11.77 -7.99 -16.35
C PRO A 177 -10.26 -8.28 -16.30
N SER A 178 -9.75 -9.05 -17.26
CA SER A 178 -8.32 -9.38 -17.36
C SER A 178 -7.40 -8.17 -17.58
N ALA A 179 -7.96 -7.00 -17.90
CA ALA A 179 -7.23 -5.74 -18.01
C ALA A 179 -6.90 -5.11 -16.64
N VAL A 180 -7.61 -5.50 -15.58
CA VAL A 180 -7.38 -4.98 -14.22
C VAL A 180 -6.18 -5.69 -13.62
N ASN A 181 -5.18 -4.91 -13.20
CA ASN A 181 -4.00 -5.43 -12.51
C ASN A 181 -4.13 -5.23 -10.99
N ALA A 182 -3.45 -6.04 -10.19
CA ALA A 182 -3.32 -5.76 -8.76
C ALA A 182 -1.87 -5.84 -8.29
N TYR A 183 -1.58 -5.04 -7.28
CA TYR A 183 -0.29 -4.89 -6.65
C TYR A 183 -0.45 -5.09 -5.15
N ALA A 184 0.49 -5.82 -4.55
CA ALA A 184 0.48 -6.12 -3.13
C ALA A 184 1.66 -5.42 -2.45
N LEU A 185 1.43 -4.90 -1.24
CA LEU A 185 2.48 -4.42 -0.36
C LEU A 185 3.39 -5.58 0.05
N GLU A 186 4.69 -5.47 -0.15
CA GLU A 186 5.65 -6.48 0.31
C GLU A 186 5.97 -6.31 1.80
N SER A 187 5.67 -7.34 2.60
CA SER A 187 5.99 -7.37 4.03
C SER A 187 7.50 -7.48 4.25
N THR A 188 8.04 -6.58 5.08
CA THR A 188 9.44 -6.62 5.48
C THR A 188 9.62 -7.37 6.82
N PRO A 189 10.73 -8.13 6.98
CA PRO A 189 11.05 -8.78 8.24
C PRO A 189 11.23 -7.74 9.37
N MET A 190 10.90 -8.15 10.60
CA MET A 190 10.84 -7.22 11.74
C MET A 190 12.12 -6.39 11.95
N TRP A 191 13.31 -6.98 11.79
CA TRP A 191 14.56 -6.25 11.97
C TRP A 191 14.73 -5.07 11.00
N ARG A 192 14.23 -5.19 9.77
CA ARG A 192 14.27 -4.12 8.75
C ARG A 192 13.48 -2.89 9.19
N LYS A 193 12.42 -3.08 9.98
CA LYS A 193 11.60 -2.00 10.55
C LYS A 193 12.35 -1.16 11.60
N TYR A 194 13.44 -1.67 12.18
CA TYR A 194 14.18 -1.01 13.28
C TYR A 194 15.57 -0.48 12.91
N ILE A 195 16.02 -0.66 11.67
CA ILE A 195 17.33 -0.15 11.21
C ILE A 195 17.25 1.25 10.56
N GLY A 196 16.06 1.83 10.50
CA GLY A 196 15.84 3.20 10.00
C GLY A 196 16.33 3.38 8.56
N ALA A 197 17.05 4.47 8.30
CA ALA A 197 17.53 4.81 6.95
C ALA A 197 18.45 3.76 6.32
N LEU A 198 19.07 2.87 7.11
CA LEU A 198 19.89 1.78 6.58
C LEU A 198 19.05 0.74 5.80
N ASP A 199 17.74 0.70 6.02
CA ASP A 199 16.85 -0.23 5.31
C ASP A 199 16.90 -0.05 3.79
N VAL A 200 17.18 1.17 3.31
CA VAL A 200 17.26 1.48 1.88
C VAL A 200 18.31 0.64 1.15
N ILE A 201 19.32 0.10 1.85
CA ILE A 201 20.33 -0.79 1.28
C ILE A 201 19.72 -2.16 0.90
N PHE A 202 18.70 -2.59 1.63
CA PHE A 202 17.99 -3.85 1.43
C PHE A 202 16.67 -3.69 0.65
N THR A 203 16.28 -2.46 0.34
CA THR A 203 15.09 -2.17 -0.45
C THR A 203 15.42 -2.26 -1.93
N GLU A 204 14.97 -3.32 -2.57
CA GLU A 204 14.88 -3.41 -4.03
C GLU A 204 13.41 -3.29 -4.45
N PRO A 205 13.06 -2.33 -5.32
CA PRO A 205 11.73 -2.30 -5.92
C PRO A 205 11.52 -3.55 -6.76
N SER A 206 10.50 -4.32 -6.38
CA SER A 206 10.00 -5.54 -7.04
C SER A 206 9.04 -5.23 -8.19
#